data_AF-A0A257MKJ9-F1
#
_entry.id   AF-A0A257MKJ9-F1
#
_cell.length_a   1.000
_cell.length_b   1.000
_cell.length_c   1.000
_cell.angle_alpha   90.00
_cell.angle_beta   90.00
_cell.angle_gamma   90.00
#
_symmetry.space_group_name_H-M   'P 1'
#
loop_
_entity.id
_entity.type
_entity.pdbx_description
1 polymer ?
#
loop_
_entity_poly.entity_id
_entity_poly.type
_entity_poly.pdbx_seq_one_letter_code
_entity_poly.pdbx_strand_id
1 'polypeptide(L)'
;MDKALKLDLEFKDVKEFCGIKRESKQNKKNTKITRTIPSHLFLLLLVLITPDACQAVDIELDSPREPSGAVLLVVDGLGASYVYPEHRAYALDGSPLEGAVLFNLTGGGARAIDVRVPVPETTQSHSVLITGRADVDPEQPGRTIFDAARGNGFLCLGLLERGDAMPVLQEMDAVLYLDDNSLHGAEPIPGFRAGAAANISPLFQKWRDRFARYTAEQGVAGYAGYNAWALDAAADMVRSLSGQRFMMLVNVGGVDSAGHELGAEGYRDVAAALDAPLGRLDEVCRRSNVLLAVTADHGMVFSGAEGRGGHSAEKYADRLEALRVPL
;
A
#
# COMPACT_ATOMS: atom_id res chain seq x y z
N MET A 1 31.82 -29.06 32.30
CA MET A 1 31.25 -30.35 31.83
C MET A 1 29.84 -30.06 31.35
N ASP A 2 29.67 -29.33 30.25
CA ASP A 2 29.96 -29.67 28.85
C ASP A 2 28.78 -30.34 28.16
N LYS A 3 28.30 -29.62 27.14
CA LYS A 3 27.70 -30.02 25.85
C LYS A 3 26.57 -29.02 25.55
N ALA A 4 26.79 -27.91 24.86
CA ALA A 4 27.20 -27.80 23.45
C ALA A 4 26.35 -28.72 22.55
N LEU A 5 25.25 -28.18 22.03
CA LEU A 5 24.57 -28.73 20.86
C LEU A 5 24.72 -27.72 19.73
N LYS A 6 25.75 -27.99 18.91
CA LYS A 6 25.86 -27.58 17.51
C LYS A 6 24.67 -28.17 16.76
N LEU A 7 24.04 -27.39 15.89
CA LEU A 7 23.46 -27.95 14.67
C LEU A 7 24.02 -27.16 13.48
N ASP A 8 24.70 -27.92 12.63
CA ASP A 8 25.43 -27.45 11.45
C ASP A 8 24.45 -27.08 10.32
N LEU A 9 24.66 -25.90 9.73
CA LEU A 9 24.06 -25.48 8.47
C LEU A 9 24.94 -26.03 7.32
N GLU A 10 24.45 -27.04 6.61
CA GLU A 10 25.05 -27.48 5.35
C GLU A 10 24.59 -26.58 4.19
N PHE A 11 25.53 -25.84 3.61
CA PHE A 11 25.40 -25.23 2.29
C PHE A 11 25.78 -26.26 1.22
N LYS A 12 24.89 -26.50 0.25
CA LYS A 12 25.26 -27.06 -1.05
C LYS A 12 25.06 -25.99 -2.11
N ASP A 13 26.18 -25.66 -2.74
CA ASP A 13 26.30 -24.75 -3.84
C ASP A 13 26.60 -25.56 -5.12
N VAL A 14 26.50 -24.88 -6.27
CA VAL A 14 27.18 -25.18 -7.55
C VAL A 14 26.34 -25.82 -8.68
N LYS A 15 25.92 -24.89 -9.59
CA LYS A 15 26.01 -24.89 -11.07
C LYS A 15 25.29 -25.98 -11.90
N GLU A 16 24.41 -25.50 -12.78
CA GLU A 16 24.31 -25.83 -14.23
C GLU A 16 23.15 -24.99 -14.77
N PHE A 17 23.32 -24.02 -15.66
CA PHE A 17 23.10 -24.26 -17.10
C PHE A 17 23.63 -23.07 -17.90
N CYS A 18 24.83 -23.20 -18.44
CA CYS A 18 25.31 -22.34 -19.52
C CYS A 18 26.09 -23.25 -20.45
N GLY A 19 25.46 -23.66 -21.55
CA GLY A 19 26.04 -24.70 -22.40
C GLY A 19 25.32 -24.84 -23.72
N ILE A 20 25.53 -23.89 -24.65
CA ILE A 20 25.61 -24.24 -26.07
C ILE A 20 26.73 -23.43 -26.71
N LYS A 21 27.83 -24.12 -27.01
CA LYS A 21 28.84 -23.72 -27.99
C LYS A 21 28.96 -24.89 -28.97
N ARG A 22 28.71 -24.64 -30.27
CA ARG A 22 29.38 -25.40 -31.35
C ARG A 22 29.35 -24.63 -32.68
N GLU A 23 30.57 -24.29 -33.10
CA GLU A 23 31.13 -24.13 -34.45
C GLU A 23 30.49 -25.04 -35.52
N SER A 24 30.58 -24.83 -36.84
CA SER A 24 31.25 -23.89 -37.75
C SER A 24 30.57 -24.04 -39.13
N LYS A 25 30.70 -23.05 -40.02
CA LYS A 25 31.28 -23.23 -41.37
C LYS A 25 31.34 -21.90 -42.11
N GLN A 26 32.56 -21.45 -42.29
CA GLN A 26 32.95 -20.38 -43.20
C GLN A 26 32.80 -20.88 -44.64
N ASN A 27 32.04 -20.17 -45.47
CA ASN A 27 32.16 -20.28 -46.92
C ASN A 27 32.18 -18.87 -47.52
N LYS A 28 33.37 -18.42 -47.90
CA LYS A 28 33.61 -17.14 -48.57
C LYS A 28 33.06 -17.22 -50.00
N LYS A 29 32.07 -16.40 -50.31
CA LYS A 29 31.87 -15.90 -51.68
C LYS A 29 31.83 -14.38 -51.64
N ASN A 30 32.79 -13.80 -52.35
CA ASN A 30 32.90 -12.38 -52.64
C ASN A 30 31.67 -11.92 -53.45
N THR A 31 30.90 -11.01 -52.86
CA THR A 31 30.03 -10.12 -53.61
C THR A 31 30.09 -8.76 -52.93
N LYS A 32 30.74 -7.80 -53.58
CA LYS A 32 30.63 -6.37 -53.24
C LYS A 32 29.15 -6.00 -53.34
N ILE A 33 28.51 -5.78 -52.20
CA ILE A 33 27.21 -5.13 -52.13
C ILE A 33 27.43 -3.85 -51.33
N THR A 34 27.65 -2.76 -52.05
CA THR A 34 27.42 -1.39 -51.57
C THR A 34 25.94 -1.27 -51.25
N ARG A 35 25.57 -1.56 -50.00
CA ARG A 35 24.25 -1.28 -49.45
C ARG A 35 24.38 -0.06 -48.56
N THR A 36 23.95 1.07 -49.09
CA THR A 36 23.42 2.19 -48.30
C THR A 36 22.55 1.62 -47.19
N ILE A 37 22.95 1.85 -45.93
CA ILE A 37 22.06 1.62 -44.80
C ILE A 37 20.82 2.47 -45.08
N PRO A 38 19.61 1.89 -45.20
CA PRO A 38 18.41 2.69 -45.37
C PRO A 38 18.34 3.63 -44.16
N SER A 39 18.24 4.93 -44.41
CA SER A 39 18.20 6.00 -43.39
C SER A 39 17.20 5.71 -42.27
N HIS A 40 16.19 4.88 -42.52
CA HIS A 40 15.22 4.40 -41.55
C HIS A 40 15.79 3.44 -40.48
N LEU A 41 16.80 2.61 -40.79
CA LEU A 41 17.40 1.69 -39.80
C LEU A 41 18.37 2.42 -38.87
N PHE A 42 19.02 3.50 -39.34
CA PHE A 42 19.81 4.39 -38.50
C PHE A 42 18.93 5.25 -37.59
N LEU A 43 17.77 5.70 -38.08
CA LEU A 43 16.77 6.39 -37.25
C LEU A 43 16.17 5.47 -36.17
N LEU A 44 15.89 4.21 -36.49
CA LEU A 44 15.38 3.24 -35.52
C LEU A 44 16.41 2.90 -34.43
N LEU A 45 17.69 2.84 -34.80
CA LEU A 45 18.77 2.64 -33.84
C LEU A 45 18.95 3.87 -32.94
N LEU A 46 18.75 5.09 -33.45
CA LEU A 46 18.79 6.32 -32.65
C LEU A 46 17.65 6.42 -31.62
N VAL A 47 16.47 5.85 -31.91
CA VAL A 47 15.35 5.77 -30.94
C VAL A 47 15.60 4.73 -29.85
N LEU A 48 16.46 3.73 -30.09
CA LEU A 48 16.79 2.69 -29.10
C LEU A 48 18.00 3.04 -28.21
N ILE A 49 18.69 4.16 -28.48
CA ILE A 49 19.86 4.61 -27.70
C ILE A 49 19.59 5.94 -26.98
N THR A 50 18.37 6.51 -27.07
CA THR A 50 17.99 7.53 -26.10
C THR A 50 17.86 6.83 -24.75
N PRO A 51 18.71 7.15 -23.75
CA PRO A 51 18.36 6.77 -22.39
C PRO A 51 16.96 7.37 -22.17
N ASP A 52 16.01 6.54 -21.75
CA ASP A 52 14.86 7.02 -20.99
C ASP A 52 15.44 7.66 -19.74
N ALA A 53 15.96 8.88 -19.90
CA ALA A 53 15.87 9.86 -18.86
C ALA A 53 14.36 10.08 -18.73
N CYS A 54 13.73 9.27 -17.88
CA CYS A 54 12.75 9.82 -16.95
C CYS A 54 13.41 11.07 -16.36
N GLN A 55 13.27 12.19 -17.06
CA GLN A 55 13.46 13.48 -16.45
C GLN A 55 12.34 13.51 -15.44
N ALA A 56 12.68 13.14 -14.19
CA ALA A 56 12.01 13.71 -13.05
C ALA A 56 11.97 15.21 -13.36
N VAL A 57 10.77 15.72 -13.60
CA VAL A 57 10.59 17.16 -13.68
C VAL A 57 10.94 17.63 -12.29
N ASP A 58 12.14 18.19 -12.12
CA ASP A 58 12.50 18.95 -10.94
C ASP A 58 11.58 20.16 -10.95
N ILE A 59 10.40 20.01 -10.35
CA ILE A 59 9.60 21.14 -9.95
C ILE A 59 10.39 21.75 -8.79
N GLU A 60 11.11 22.84 -9.06
CA GLU A 60 11.61 23.75 -8.02
C GLU A 60 10.38 24.33 -7.30
N LEU A 61 9.81 23.53 -6.40
CA LEU A 61 8.94 24.00 -5.34
C LEU A 61 9.84 24.75 -4.37
N ASP A 62 9.44 25.96 -3.97
CA ASP A 62 10.08 26.72 -2.88
C ASP A 62 10.48 25.75 -1.78
N SER A 63 11.80 25.56 -1.57
CA SER A 63 12.40 24.45 -0.79
C SER A 63 11.46 23.94 0.29
N PRO A 64 10.60 22.94 -0.01
CA PRO A 64 9.52 22.60 0.89
C PRO A 64 10.18 22.13 2.17
N ARG A 65 9.75 22.70 3.29
CA ARG A 65 10.30 22.34 4.60
C ARG A 65 10.18 20.81 4.72
N GLU A 66 11.32 20.12 4.71
CA GLU A 66 11.35 18.66 4.68
C GLU A 66 10.39 18.12 5.77
N PRO A 67 9.45 17.22 5.42
CA PRO A 67 8.50 16.70 6.39
C PRO A 67 9.23 16.11 7.59
N SER A 68 8.75 16.43 8.79
CA SER A 68 9.29 15.90 10.04
C SER A 68 9.02 14.41 10.17
N GLY A 69 7.96 13.91 9.52
CA GLY A 69 7.61 12.50 9.43
C GLY A 69 6.66 12.24 8.26
N ALA A 70 6.24 10.99 8.13
CA ALA A 70 5.30 10.55 7.10
C ALA A 70 4.26 9.57 7.67
N VAL A 71 3.04 9.66 7.17
CA VAL A 71 1.95 8.71 7.36
C VAL A 71 1.57 8.15 5.99
N LEU A 72 1.71 6.84 5.83
CA LEU A 72 1.16 6.09 4.70
C LEU A 72 -0.14 5.44 5.18
N LEU A 73 -1.27 6.01 4.79
CA LEU A 73 -2.60 5.45 5.04
C LEU A 73 -2.99 4.55 3.87
N VAL A 74 -3.23 3.28 4.15
CA VAL A 74 -3.77 2.28 3.22
C VAL A 74 -5.19 1.96 3.65
N VAL A 75 -6.17 2.27 2.80
CA VAL A 75 -7.57 1.91 3.01
C VAL A 75 -7.84 0.63 2.20
N ASP A 76 -7.94 -0.50 2.90
CA ASP A 76 -8.14 -1.81 2.28
C ASP A 76 -9.40 -1.82 1.42
N GLY A 77 -9.26 -2.28 0.17
CA GLY A 77 -10.36 -2.42 -0.79
C GLY A 77 -10.93 -1.11 -1.35
N LEU A 78 -10.35 0.05 -1.05
CA LEU A 78 -10.86 1.34 -1.54
C LEU A 78 -10.47 1.62 -2.99
N GLY A 79 -11.42 1.48 -3.91
CA GLY A 79 -11.24 1.83 -5.32
C GLY A 79 -11.43 3.31 -5.62
N ALA A 80 -10.50 3.91 -6.39
CA ALA A 80 -10.61 5.30 -6.86
C ALA A 80 -11.86 5.53 -7.73
N SER A 81 -12.34 4.48 -8.42
CA SER A 81 -13.58 4.53 -9.21
C SER A 81 -14.82 4.95 -8.40
N TYR A 82 -14.78 4.81 -7.08
CA TYR A 82 -15.88 5.14 -6.18
C TYR A 82 -15.72 6.47 -5.47
N VAL A 83 -14.53 7.08 -5.47
CA VAL A 83 -14.24 8.26 -4.63
C VAL A 83 -13.71 9.47 -5.39
N TYR A 84 -13.22 9.25 -6.61
CA TYR A 84 -12.74 10.34 -7.46
C TYR A 84 -13.82 10.76 -8.45
N PRO A 85 -14.11 12.07 -8.57
CA PRO A 85 -15.15 12.57 -9.46
C PRO A 85 -14.84 12.36 -10.95
N GLU A 86 -13.58 12.08 -11.30
CA GLU A 86 -13.14 11.76 -12.67
C GLU A 86 -13.61 10.39 -13.15
N HIS A 87 -13.97 9.50 -12.23
CA HIS A 87 -14.31 8.11 -12.55
C HIS A 87 -15.79 7.82 -12.27
N ARG A 88 -16.27 6.74 -12.87
CA ARG A 88 -17.58 6.14 -12.57
C ARG A 88 -17.38 4.64 -12.40
N ALA A 89 -17.98 4.09 -11.35
CA ALA A 89 -17.96 2.66 -11.10
C ALA A 89 -19.13 1.96 -11.79
N TYR A 90 -18.87 0.76 -12.29
CA TYR A 90 -19.88 -0.12 -12.87
C TYR A 90 -19.78 -1.52 -12.26
N ALA A 91 -20.93 -2.16 -12.08
CA ALA A 91 -20.99 -3.56 -11.71
C ALA A 91 -20.65 -4.49 -12.90
N LEU A 92 -20.51 -5.79 -12.64
CA LEU A 92 -20.27 -6.79 -13.68
C LEU A 92 -21.39 -6.85 -14.73
N ASP A 93 -22.64 -6.64 -14.32
CA ASP A 93 -23.79 -6.57 -15.22
C ASP A 93 -23.86 -5.25 -16.04
N GLY A 94 -22.93 -4.32 -15.81
CA GLY A 94 -22.85 -3.03 -16.46
C GLY A 94 -23.75 -1.95 -15.86
N SER A 95 -24.48 -2.25 -14.79
CA SER A 95 -25.25 -1.23 -14.07
C SER A 95 -24.31 -0.20 -13.41
N PRO A 96 -24.67 1.10 -13.43
CA PRO A 96 -23.88 2.12 -12.75
C PRO A 96 -23.98 1.96 -11.23
N LEU A 97 -22.88 2.23 -10.54
CA LEU A 97 -22.82 2.25 -9.09
C LEU A 97 -22.54 3.67 -8.58
N GLU A 98 -23.18 4.03 -7.47
CA GLU A 98 -22.98 5.33 -6.83
C GLU A 98 -21.62 5.38 -6.11
N GLY A 99 -20.93 6.50 -6.26
CA GLY A 99 -19.68 6.79 -5.55
C GLY A 99 -19.92 7.39 -4.15
N ALA A 100 -18.89 7.37 -3.32
CA ALA A 100 -18.81 8.12 -2.08
C ALA A 100 -18.15 9.48 -2.32
N VAL A 101 -18.57 10.48 -1.55
CA VAL A 101 -17.95 11.82 -1.58
C VAL A 101 -17.03 11.96 -0.38
N LEU A 102 -15.71 12.06 -0.63
CA LEU A 102 -14.71 12.36 0.38
C LEU A 102 -14.05 13.72 0.08
N PHE A 103 -14.53 14.77 0.74
CA PHE A 103 -13.99 16.12 0.57
C PHE A 103 -12.55 16.21 1.08
N ASN A 104 -12.23 15.54 2.19
CA ASN A 104 -10.90 15.57 2.79
C ASN A 104 -9.86 14.78 1.96
N LEU A 105 -10.29 13.82 1.15
CA LEU A 105 -9.43 13.14 0.19
C LEU A 105 -9.17 13.99 -1.07
N THR A 106 -10.06 14.94 -1.39
CA THR A 106 -10.07 15.65 -2.68
C THR A 106 -9.75 17.16 -2.59
N GLY A 107 -9.63 17.73 -1.38
CA GLY A 107 -9.79 19.18 -1.17
C GLY A 107 -8.55 20.05 -0.95
N GLY A 108 -7.32 19.53 -0.92
CA GLY A 108 -6.16 20.39 -0.57
C GLY A 108 -4.75 19.84 -0.79
N GLY A 109 -4.60 18.72 -1.49
CA GLY A 109 -3.31 18.09 -1.81
C GLY A 109 -3.07 17.91 -3.31
N ALA A 110 -2.00 17.19 -3.66
CA ALA A 110 -1.82 16.65 -5.00
C ALA A 110 -2.54 15.31 -5.11
N ARG A 111 -3.03 14.98 -6.32
CA ARG A 111 -3.74 13.73 -6.59
C ARG A 111 -3.23 13.11 -7.88
N ALA A 112 -2.96 11.81 -7.86
CA ALA A 112 -2.66 11.03 -9.05
C ALA A 112 -3.93 10.28 -9.50
N ILE A 113 -4.47 10.66 -10.67
CA ILE A 113 -5.83 10.27 -11.08
C ILE A 113 -5.95 8.82 -11.55
N ASP A 114 -4.91 8.26 -12.18
CA ASP A 114 -4.93 6.90 -12.75
C ASP A 114 -3.76 6.07 -12.21
N VAL A 115 -3.76 5.85 -10.89
CA VAL A 115 -2.86 4.90 -10.22
C VAL A 115 -3.51 3.53 -10.22
N ARG A 116 -2.74 2.51 -10.58
CA ARG A 116 -3.22 1.12 -10.64
C ARG A 116 -2.29 0.19 -9.89
N VAL A 117 -2.88 -0.72 -9.13
CA VAL A 117 -2.15 -1.80 -8.49
C VAL A 117 -1.84 -2.89 -9.51
N PRO A 118 -0.68 -3.58 -9.41
CA PRO A 118 -0.31 -4.61 -10.37
C PRO A 118 -1.21 -5.85 -10.28
N VAL A 119 -1.67 -6.18 -9.07
CA VAL A 119 -2.56 -7.29 -8.77
C VAL A 119 -3.53 -6.81 -7.69
N PRO A 120 -4.86 -6.99 -7.81
CA PRO A 120 -5.81 -6.58 -6.79
C PRO A 120 -5.93 -7.67 -5.71
N GLU A 121 -4.84 -7.94 -5.00
CA GLU A 121 -4.76 -8.94 -3.93
C GLU A 121 -4.06 -8.33 -2.71
N THR A 122 -4.73 -8.37 -1.55
CA THR A 122 -4.29 -7.75 -0.29
C THR A 122 -2.84 -8.05 0.06
N THR A 123 -2.46 -9.33 0.15
CA THR A 123 -1.11 -9.74 0.61
C THR A 123 -0.02 -9.31 -0.36
N GLN A 124 -0.23 -9.51 -1.67
CA GLN A 124 0.71 -9.09 -2.70
C GLN A 124 0.85 -7.57 -2.72
N SER A 125 -0.27 -6.84 -2.75
CA SER A 125 -0.28 -5.38 -2.80
C SER A 125 0.39 -4.72 -1.60
N HIS A 126 0.16 -5.22 -0.38
CA HIS A 126 0.88 -4.73 0.80
C HIS A 126 2.40 -4.90 0.64
N SER A 127 2.84 -6.02 0.07
CA SER A 127 4.25 -6.26 -0.20
C SER A 127 4.80 -5.32 -1.28
N VAL A 128 4.02 -5.00 -2.31
CA VAL A 128 4.38 -3.99 -3.31
C VAL A 128 4.51 -2.62 -2.66
N LEU A 129 3.57 -2.21 -1.80
CA LEU A 129 3.56 -0.89 -1.15
C LEU A 129 4.83 -0.65 -0.31
N ILE A 130 5.30 -1.67 0.40
CA ILE A 130 6.46 -1.52 1.30
C ILE A 130 7.80 -1.77 0.59
N THR A 131 7.82 -2.40 -0.59
CA THR A 131 9.08 -2.72 -1.32
C THR A 131 9.26 -1.95 -2.63
N GLY A 132 8.17 -1.44 -3.22
CA GLY A 132 8.14 -0.85 -4.56
C GLY A 132 8.28 -1.86 -5.70
N ARG A 133 8.16 -3.18 -5.44
CA ARG A 133 8.38 -4.25 -6.44
C ARG A 133 7.11 -5.04 -6.71
N ALA A 134 6.67 -5.08 -7.97
CA ALA A 134 5.47 -5.82 -8.37
C ALA A 134 5.64 -7.35 -8.30
N ASP A 135 6.87 -7.84 -8.45
CA ASP A 135 7.25 -9.26 -8.46
C ASP A 135 7.71 -9.80 -7.10
N VAL A 136 7.42 -9.04 -6.02
CA VAL A 136 7.81 -9.41 -4.66
C VAL A 136 7.15 -10.73 -4.22
N ASP A 137 7.90 -11.56 -3.52
CA ASP A 137 7.37 -12.69 -2.75
C ASP A 137 6.93 -12.16 -1.36
N PRO A 138 5.64 -12.20 -1.00
CA PRO A 138 5.15 -11.66 0.27
C PRO A 138 5.76 -12.30 1.51
N GLU A 139 6.18 -13.57 1.43
CA GLU A 139 6.83 -14.27 2.55
C GLU A 139 8.28 -13.83 2.72
N GLN A 140 8.89 -13.26 1.67
CA GLN A 140 10.28 -12.83 1.62
C GLN A 140 10.41 -11.47 0.92
N PRO A 141 9.85 -10.39 1.49
CA PRO A 141 9.76 -9.11 0.82
C PRO A 141 11.13 -8.45 0.58
N GLY A 142 12.18 -8.88 1.30
CA GLY A 142 13.52 -8.32 1.20
C GLY A 142 13.59 -6.93 1.84
N ARG A 143 14.32 -6.00 1.20
CA ARG A 143 14.46 -4.63 1.73
C ARG A 143 13.15 -3.85 1.55
N THR A 144 12.73 -3.16 2.60
CA THR A 144 11.52 -2.34 2.60
C THR A 144 11.84 -0.86 2.73
N ILE A 145 10.82 -0.02 2.53
CA ILE A 145 10.87 1.41 2.82
C ILE A 145 11.17 1.69 4.30
N PHE A 146 10.80 0.79 5.21
CA PHE A 146 11.09 0.92 6.64
C PHE A 146 12.58 0.71 6.94
N ASP A 147 13.28 -0.16 6.19
CA ASP A 147 14.74 -0.26 6.30
C ASP A 147 15.44 1.03 5.91
N ALA A 148 14.99 1.64 4.82
CA ALA A 148 15.52 2.93 4.36
C ALA A 148 15.20 4.04 5.37
N ALA A 149 13.97 4.10 5.88
CA ALA A 149 13.54 5.07 6.87
C ALA A 149 14.38 4.96 8.16
N ARG A 150 14.54 3.74 8.68
CA ARG A 150 15.35 3.46 9.88
C ARG A 150 16.82 3.83 9.68
N GLY A 151 17.38 3.53 8.51
CA GLY A 151 18.74 3.94 8.13
C GLY A 151 18.94 5.46 8.12
N ASN A 152 17.87 6.23 8.00
CA ASN A 152 17.85 7.70 8.05
C ASN A 152 17.35 8.27 9.40
N GLY A 153 17.26 7.43 10.43
CA GLY A 153 16.91 7.83 11.79
C GLY A 153 15.42 8.03 12.04
N PHE A 154 14.55 7.47 11.21
CA PHE A 154 13.10 7.46 11.44
C PHE A 154 12.71 6.31 12.35
N LEU A 155 11.79 6.59 13.28
CA LEU A 155 11.03 5.58 14.01
C LEU A 155 9.96 4.97 13.08
N CYS A 156 9.92 3.65 12.96
CA CYS A 156 8.94 2.95 12.11
C CYS A 156 7.76 2.46 12.94
N LEU A 157 6.54 2.87 12.58
CA LEU A 157 5.33 2.62 13.35
C LEU A 157 4.24 1.96 12.52
N GLY A 158 3.40 1.13 13.15
CA GLY A 158 2.23 0.51 12.54
C GLY A 158 0.94 0.69 13.37
N LEU A 159 -0.16 1.02 12.70
CA LEU A 159 -1.53 0.92 13.21
C LEU A 159 -2.33 0.09 12.19
N LEU A 160 -2.51 -1.20 12.45
CA LEU A 160 -2.87 -2.17 11.42
C LEU A 160 -4.17 -2.90 11.76
N GLU A 161 -5.25 -2.53 11.06
CA GLU A 161 -6.48 -3.33 11.06
C GLU A 161 -6.39 -4.55 10.13
N ARG A 162 -5.58 -4.43 9.07
CA ARG A 162 -5.20 -5.49 8.13
C ARG A 162 -3.71 -5.36 7.81
N GLY A 163 -3.18 -6.34 7.08
CA GLY A 163 -1.76 -6.33 6.66
C GLY A 163 -0.81 -6.61 7.82
N ASP A 164 -1.25 -7.39 8.81
CA ASP A 164 -0.52 -7.87 9.99
C ASP A 164 0.38 -9.08 9.70
N ALA A 165 0.73 -9.30 8.42
CA ALA A 165 1.67 -10.34 8.04
C ALA A 165 3.00 -10.17 8.78
N MET A 166 3.56 -11.29 9.25
CA MET A 166 4.76 -11.29 10.09
C MET A 166 5.93 -10.46 9.52
N PRO A 167 6.23 -10.50 8.20
CA PRO A 167 7.27 -9.65 7.63
C PRO A 167 7.02 -8.14 7.83
N VAL A 168 5.77 -7.69 7.76
CA VAL A 168 5.40 -6.29 8.00
C VAL A 168 5.55 -5.95 9.48
N LEU A 169 5.05 -6.80 10.37
CA LEU A 169 5.14 -6.57 11.82
C LEU A 169 6.60 -6.48 12.30
N GLN A 170 7.49 -7.29 11.76
CA GLN A 170 8.91 -7.32 12.12
C GLN A 170 9.68 -6.06 11.71
N GLU A 171 9.18 -5.32 10.72
CA GLU A 171 9.74 -4.02 10.31
C GLU A 171 9.40 -2.88 11.26
N MET A 172 8.36 -3.03 12.08
CA MET A 172 7.93 -1.96 12.98
C MET A 172 8.78 -1.90 14.25
N ASP A 173 9.17 -0.69 14.66
CA ASP A 173 9.76 -0.47 15.98
C ASP A 173 8.66 -0.48 17.06
N ALA A 174 7.44 -0.05 16.72
CA ALA A 174 6.23 -0.28 17.50
C ALA A 174 5.02 -0.45 16.58
N VAL A 175 4.17 -1.44 16.85
CA VAL A 175 2.93 -1.69 16.11
C VAL A 175 1.75 -1.93 17.05
N LEU A 176 0.58 -1.41 16.71
CA LEU A 176 -0.70 -1.82 17.30
C LEU A 176 -1.51 -2.46 16.19
N TYR A 177 -1.79 -3.76 16.29
CA TYR A 177 -2.43 -4.52 15.22
C TYR A 177 -3.56 -5.40 15.76
N LEU A 178 -4.39 -5.93 14.86
CA LEU A 178 -5.39 -6.94 15.15
C LEU A 178 -4.95 -8.24 14.48
N ASP A 179 -4.96 -9.36 15.23
CA ASP A 179 -4.52 -10.68 14.77
C ASP A 179 -5.65 -11.50 14.12
N ASP A 180 -6.90 -11.08 14.36
CA ASP A 180 -8.05 -11.50 13.60
C ASP A 180 -8.72 -10.29 12.96
N ASN A 181 -9.27 -10.47 11.76
CA ASN A 181 -9.99 -9.41 11.04
C ASN A 181 -11.33 -9.02 11.71
N SER A 182 -11.49 -9.36 13.00
CA SER A 182 -12.73 -9.20 13.74
C SER A 182 -12.96 -7.74 14.10
N LEU A 183 -14.16 -7.29 13.76
CA LEU A 183 -14.61 -5.94 14.00
C LEU A 183 -15.07 -5.70 15.44
N HIS A 184 -15.52 -6.75 16.13
CA HIS A 184 -16.11 -6.64 17.45
C HIS A 184 -15.58 -7.73 18.37
N GLY A 185 -15.27 -7.36 19.61
CA GLY A 185 -14.74 -8.27 20.63
C GLY A 185 -13.26 -8.63 20.43
N ALA A 186 -12.62 -8.13 19.39
CA ALA A 186 -11.18 -8.21 19.21
C ALA A 186 -10.45 -7.31 20.21
N GLU A 187 -9.20 -7.64 20.48
CA GLU A 187 -8.34 -6.84 21.35
C GLU A 187 -7.05 -6.48 20.59
N PRO A 188 -6.84 -5.19 20.25
CA PRO A 188 -5.62 -4.77 19.57
C PRO A 188 -4.37 -5.15 20.36
N ILE A 189 -3.40 -5.76 19.68
CA ILE A 189 -2.17 -6.29 20.24
C ILE A 189 -1.04 -5.29 20.02
N PRO A 190 -0.41 -4.80 21.09
CA PRO A 190 0.78 -3.95 20.97
C PRO A 190 2.05 -4.81 20.82
N GLY A 191 2.85 -4.51 19.81
CA GLY A 191 4.19 -5.04 19.58
C GLY A 191 5.24 -3.93 19.69
N PHE A 192 6.39 -4.24 20.31
CA PHE A 192 7.50 -3.29 20.44
C PHE A 192 8.84 -3.97 20.20
N ARG A 193 9.70 -3.29 19.46
CA ARG A 193 11.13 -3.58 19.43
C ARG A 193 11.79 -3.08 20.71
N ALA A 194 12.89 -3.71 21.10
CA ALA A 194 13.69 -3.29 22.25
C ALA A 194 14.08 -1.81 22.14
N GLY A 195 13.75 -1.01 23.17
CA GLY A 195 14.06 0.42 23.25
C GLY A 195 12.97 1.37 22.73
N ALA A 196 12.02 0.91 21.92
CA ALA A 196 10.93 1.76 21.40
C ALA A 196 9.78 1.98 22.39
N ALA A 197 9.62 1.08 23.37
CA ALA A 197 8.44 1.01 24.23
C ALA A 197 8.23 2.23 25.16
N ALA A 198 9.29 2.92 25.61
CA ALA A 198 9.19 3.87 26.72
C ALA A 198 8.24 5.05 26.41
N ASN A 199 8.26 5.58 25.19
CA ASN A 199 7.48 6.76 24.81
C ASN A 199 6.15 6.41 24.12
N ILE A 200 6.04 5.19 23.55
CA ILE A 200 4.92 4.79 22.69
C ILE A 200 3.94 3.88 23.43
N SER A 201 4.42 3.05 24.36
CA SER A 201 3.56 2.08 25.06
C SER A 201 2.37 2.68 25.80
N PRO A 202 2.45 3.84 26.48
CA PRO A 202 1.27 4.42 27.12
C PRO A 202 0.21 4.86 26.12
N LEU A 203 0.65 5.33 24.94
CA LEU A 203 -0.24 5.74 23.86
C LEU A 203 -0.93 4.54 23.22
N PHE A 204 -0.20 3.46 22.95
CA PHE A 204 -0.78 2.23 22.41
C PHE A 204 -1.75 1.58 23.39
N GLN A 205 -1.41 1.54 24.68
CA GLN A 205 -2.32 1.04 25.70
C GLN A 205 -3.61 1.86 25.74
N LYS A 206 -3.51 3.20 25.72
CA LYS A 206 -4.68 4.09 25.65
C LYS A 206 -5.57 3.79 24.45
N TRP A 207 -5.01 3.50 23.28
CA TRP A 207 -5.79 3.22 22.07
C TRP A 207 -6.34 1.80 22.01
N ARG A 208 -5.63 0.81 22.53
CA ARG A 208 -6.17 -0.54 22.82
C ARG A 208 -7.40 -0.45 23.71
N ASP A 209 -7.31 0.25 24.85
CA ASP A 209 -8.40 0.38 25.82
C ASP A 209 -9.63 1.14 25.25
N ARG A 210 -9.44 1.93 24.21
CA ARG A 210 -10.51 2.69 23.54
C ARG A 210 -11.20 1.92 22.43
N PHE A 211 -10.61 0.84 21.93
CA PHE A 211 -11.11 0.10 20.76
C PHE A 211 -12.59 -0.27 20.90
N ALA A 212 -12.99 -0.84 22.04
CA ALA A 212 -14.37 -1.25 22.30
C ALA A 212 -15.42 -0.12 22.24
N ARG A 213 -15.00 1.16 22.29
CA ARG A 213 -15.89 2.33 22.16
C ARG A 213 -16.16 2.72 20.72
N TYR A 214 -15.33 2.25 19.80
CA TYR A 214 -15.42 2.48 18.37
C TYR A 214 -16.10 1.30 17.67
N THR A 215 -15.95 0.09 18.20
CA THR A 215 -16.56 -1.10 17.63
C THR A 215 -18.06 -1.18 17.96
N ALA A 216 -18.85 -1.57 16.97
CA ALA A 216 -20.26 -1.91 17.13
C ALA A 216 -20.51 -3.30 16.51
N GLU A 217 -21.76 -3.77 16.52
CA GLU A 217 -22.14 -4.94 15.72
C GLU A 217 -21.87 -4.71 14.22
N GLN A 218 -21.78 -5.81 13.46
CA GLN A 218 -21.55 -5.75 12.02
C GLN A 218 -22.61 -4.89 11.31
N GLY A 219 -22.15 -4.03 10.40
CA GLY A 219 -22.97 -3.04 9.72
C GLY A 219 -22.17 -1.77 9.43
N VAL A 220 -22.81 -0.80 8.78
CA VAL A 220 -22.15 0.47 8.38
C VAL A 220 -21.51 1.16 9.60
N ALA A 221 -22.24 1.28 10.71
CA ALA A 221 -21.72 1.92 11.93
C ALA A 221 -20.52 1.16 12.53
N GLY A 222 -20.55 -0.18 12.48
CA GLY A 222 -19.43 -1.01 12.93
C GLY A 222 -18.18 -0.76 12.10
N TYR A 223 -18.26 -0.92 10.77
CA TYR A 223 -17.12 -0.73 9.86
C TYR A 223 -16.61 0.72 9.84
N ALA A 224 -17.50 1.70 9.93
CA ALA A 224 -17.11 3.10 10.05
C ALA A 224 -16.38 3.38 11.37
N GLY A 225 -16.88 2.84 12.48
CA GLY A 225 -16.26 2.96 13.80
C GLY A 225 -14.89 2.29 13.85
N TYR A 226 -14.76 1.13 13.23
CA TYR A 226 -13.48 0.42 13.05
C TYR A 226 -12.44 1.34 12.40
N ASN A 227 -12.67 1.79 11.16
CA ASN A 227 -11.77 2.72 10.48
C ASN A 227 -11.47 4.00 11.29
N ALA A 228 -12.49 4.56 11.96
CA ALA A 228 -12.33 5.77 12.74
C ALA A 228 -11.39 5.59 13.95
N TRP A 229 -11.33 4.39 14.54
CA TRP A 229 -10.40 4.08 15.63
C TRP A 229 -8.95 4.21 15.17
N ALA A 230 -8.58 3.55 14.07
CA ALA A 230 -7.20 3.59 13.57
C ALA A 230 -6.81 5.01 13.12
N LEU A 231 -7.71 5.73 12.45
CA LEU A 231 -7.46 7.11 12.01
C LEU A 231 -7.34 8.10 13.17
N ASP A 232 -8.18 7.98 14.19
CA ASP A 232 -8.06 8.82 15.39
C ASP A 232 -6.81 8.48 16.21
N ALA A 233 -6.44 7.20 16.28
CA ALA A 233 -5.18 6.75 16.87
C ALA A 233 -3.98 7.34 16.13
N ALA A 234 -3.98 7.29 14.79
CA ALA A 234 -2.96 7.88 13.95
C ALA A 234 -2.83 9.39 14.20
N ALA A 235 -3.95 10.13 14.24
CA ALA A 235 -3.94 11.57 14.49
C ALA A 235 -3.35 11.89 15.88
N ASP A 236 -3.63 11.09 16.91
CA ASP A 236 -3.07 11.28 18.25
C ASP A 236 -1.58 10.91 18.31
N MET A 237 -1.13 9.90 17.57
CA MET A 237 0.29 9.56 17.41
C MET A 237 1.07 10.71 16.77
N VAL A 238 0.58 11.23 15.63
CA VAL A 238 1.21 12.36 14.93
C VAL A 238 1.35 13.57 15.86
N ARG A 239 0.33 13.85 16.68
CA ARG A 239 0.40 14.94 17.67
C ARG A 239 1.45 14.69 18.75
N SER A 240 1.53 13.46 19.25
CA SER A 240 2.40 13.08 20.36
C SER A 240 3.87 12.96 19.95
N LEU A 241 4.13 12.67 18.68
CA LEU A 241 5.47 12.52 18.09
C LEU A 241 5.98 13.80 17.43
N SER A 242 5.34 14.95 17.69
CA SER A 242 5.77 16.23 17.13
C SER A 242 7.23 16.53 17.43
N GLY A 243 8.02 16.77 16.38
CA GLY A 243 9.47 17.00 16.48
C GLY A 243 10.35 15.74 16.42
N GLN A 244 9.76 14.54 16.42
CA GLN A 244 10.47 13.28 16.19
C GLN A 244 10.29 12.82 14.73
N ARG A 245 11.36 12.26 14.14
CA ARG A 245 11.27 11.65 12.80
C ARG A 245 10.58 10.29 12.89
N PHE A 246 9.49 10.12 12.15
CA PHE A 246 8.77 8.86 12.11
C PHE A 246 8.18 8.58 10.72
N MET A 247 8.04 7.30 10.42
CA MET A 247 7.26 6.79 9.31
C MET A 247 6.20 5.85 9.89
N MET A 248 4.93 6.14 9.67
CA MET A 248 3.82 5.36 10.20
C MET A 248 3.00 4.76 9.06
N LEU A 249 2.87 3.43 9.06
CA LEU A 249 1.91 2.71 8.24
C LEU A 249 0.59 2.62 9.01
N VAL A 250 -0.48 3.11 8.42
CA VAL A 250 -1.84 2.97 8.94
C VAL A 250 -2.61 2.15 7.92
N ASN A 251 -3.13 0.99 8.31
CA ASN A 251 -4.03 0.22 7.48
C ASN A 251 -5.41 0.19 8.13
N VAL A 252 -6.45 0.51 7.36
CA VAL A 252 -7.85 0.44 7.80
C VAL A 252 -8.65 -0.49 6.88
N GLY A 253 -9.45 -1.38 7.47
CA GLY A 253 -10.03 -2.55 6.80
C GLY A 253 -11.55 -2.54 6.62
N GLY A 254 -12.24 -1.54 7.17
CA GLY A 254 -13.71 -1.53 7.23
C GLY A 254 -14.37 -1.41 5.86
N VAL A 255 -13.74 -0.74 4.89
CA VAL A 255 -14.30 -0.55 3.54
C VAL A 255 -14.37 -1.87 2.77
N ASP A 256 -13.26 -2.61 2.71
CA ASP A 256 -13.22 -3.94 2.10
C ASP A 256 -14.26 -4.89 2.71
N SER A 257 -14.29 -4.97 4.04
CA SER A 257 -15.23 -5.84 4.77
C SER A 257 -16.70 -5.45 4.51
N ALA A 258 -17.00 -4.16 4.38
CA ALA A 258 -18.32 -3.69 4.01
C ALA A 258 -18.69 -4.07 2.56
N GLY A 259 -17.74 -4.03 1.62
CA GLY A 259 -17.98 -4.49 0.25
C GLY A 259 -18.32 -5.97 0.17
N HIS A 260 -17.64 -6.81 0.94
CA HIS A 260 -17.91 -8.24 0.99
C HIS A 260 -19.24 -8.58 1.68
N GLU A 261 -19.58 -7.91 2.78
CA GLU A 261 -20.73 -8.31 3.61
C GLU A 261 -22.01 -7.50 3.39
N LEU A 262 -21.89 -6.21 3.03
CA LEU A 262 -23.02 -5.28 2.89
C LEU A 262 -23.32 -4.89 1.43
N GLY A 263 -22.46 -5.30 0.50
CA GLY A 263 -22.61 -4.98 -0.93
C GLY A 263 -22.29 -3.53 -1.26
N ALA A 264 -22.70 -3.09 -2.45
CA ALA A 264 -22.27 -1.80 -3.02
C ALA A 264 -22.71 -0.58 -2.20
N GLU A 265 -23.93 -0.61 -1.66
CA GLU A 265 -24.44 0.50 -0.83
C GLU A 265 -23.69 0.61 0.50
N GLY A 266 -23.50 -0.51 1.21
CA GLY A 266 -22.75 -0.51 2.46
C GLY A 266 -21.28 -0.14 2.27
N TYR A 267 -20.65 -0.59 1.18
CA TYR A 267 -19.30 -0.15 0.79
C TYR A 267 -19.23 1.36 0.61
N ARG A 268 -20.16 1.95 -0.15
CA ARG A 268 -20.24 3.40 -0.38
C ARG A 268 -20.38 4.15 0.94
N ASP A 269 -21.30 3.72 1.80
CA ASP A 269 -21.60 4.43 3.05
C ASP A 269 -20.43 4.37 4.03
N VAL A 270 -19.73 3.23 4.11
CA VAL A 270 -18.52 3.08 4.93
C VAL A 270 -17.36 3.88 4.36
N ALA A 271 -17.19 3.91 3.03
CA ALA A 271 -16.19 4.75 2.38
C ALA A 271 -16.45 6.26 2.64
N ALA A 272 -17.72 6.70 2.57
CA ALA A 272 -18.09 8.07 2.90
C ALA A 272 -17.82 8.41 4.38
N ALA A 273 -17.99 7.45 5.29
CA ALA A 273 -17.73 7.65 6.72
C ALA A 273 -16.25 7.88 7.07
N LEU A 274 -15.32 7.61 6.15
CA LEU A 274 -13.91 7.95 6.30
C LEU A 274 -13.65 9.47 6.31
N ASP A 275 -14.53 10.27 5.70
CA ASP A 275 -14.26 11.69 5.43
C ASP A 275 -13.92 12.48 6.71
N ALA A 276 -14.73 12.33 7.76
CA ALA A 276 -14.53 13.04 9.02
C ALA A 276 -13.24 12.65 9.77
N PRO A 277 -12.94 11.36 10.03
CA PRO A 277 -11.68 10.98 10.65
C PRO A 277 -10.46 11.28 9.76
N LEU A 278 -10.57 11.16 8.44
CA LEU A 278 -9.51 11.55 7.52
C LEU A 278 -9.18 13.04 7.62
N GLY A 279 -10.20 13.91 7.67
CA GLY A 279 -10.01 15.35 7.88
C GLY A 279 -9.30 15.69 9.18
N ARG A 280 -9.56 14.95 10.27
CA ARG A 280 -8.82 15.11 11.54
C ARG A 280 -7.36 14.72 11.42
N LEU A 281 -7.07 13.61 10.73
CA LEU A 281 -5.70 13.16 10.49
C LEU A 281 -4.93 14.17 9.62
N ASP A 282 -5.51 14.57 8.48
CA ASP A 282 -4.95 15.59 7.58
C ASP A 282 -4.65 16.91 8.31
N GLU A 283 -5.60 17.41 9.11
CA GLU A 283 -5.40 18.62 9.88
C GLU A 283 -4.20 18.53 10.83
N VAL A 284 -4.05 17.41 11.54
CA VAL A 284 -2.92 17.21 12.45
C VAL A 284 -1.60 17.03 11.70
N CYS A 285 -1.59 16.27 10.61
CA CYS A 285 -0.41 16.11 9.75
C CYS A 285 0.10 17.46 9.24
N ARG A 286 -0.80 18.31 8.71
CA ARG A 286 -0.45 19.65 8.25
C ARG A 286 0.15 20.52 9.36
N ARG A 287 -0.48 20.52 10.54
CA ARG A 287 -0.01 21.30 11.71
C ARG A 287 1.35 20.82 12.24
N SER A 288 1.66 19.54 12.08
CA SER A 288 2.91 18.92 12.55
C SER A 288 4.02 18.85 11.49
N ASN A 289 3.79 19.40 10.28
CA ASN A 289 4.70 19.27 9.13
C ASN A 289 4.99 17.81 8.77
N VAL A 290 3.97 16.96 8.75
CA VAL A 290 4.04 15.53 8.44
C VAL A 290 3.37 15.28 7.09
N LEU A 291 4.03 14.51 6.23
CA LEU A 291 3.47 14.08 4.96
C LEU A 291 2.35 13.06 5.23
N LEU A 292 1.18 13.29 4.66
CA LEU A 292 0.10 12.28 4.61
C LEU A 292 -0.04 11.81 3.16
N ALA A 293 0.20 10.52 2.93
CA ALA A 293 -0.11 9.85 1.68
C ALA A 293 -1.27 8.88 1.94
N VAL A 294 -2.31 8.94 1.10
CA VAL A 294 -3.51 8.10 1.25
C VAL A 294 -3.66 7.25 0.01
N THR A 295 -3.72 5.94 0.18
CA THR A 295 -3.86 5.00 -0.94
C THR A 295 -4.66 3.77 -0.54
N ALA A 296 -4.71 2.77 -1.41
CA ALA A 296 -5.32 1.48 -1.19
C ALA A 296 -4.44 0.38 -1.81
N ASP A 297 -4.63 -0.84 -1.34
CA ASP A 297 -3.99 -2.06 -1.84
C ASP A 297 -4.73 -2.68 -3.03
N HIS A 298 -6.04 -2.46 -3.10
CA HIS A 298 -6.89 -2.72 -4.27
C HIS A 298 -8.21 -1.95 -4.16
N GLY A 299 -9.03 -2.02 -5.21
CA GLY A 299 -10.42 -1.61 -5.18
C GLY A 299 -11.38 -2.80 -5.05
N MET A 300 -12.64 -2.58 -5.41
CA MET A 300 -13.73 -3.54 -5.22
C MET A 300 -14.63 -3.62 -6.46
N VAL A 301 -15.05 -4.81 -6.86
CA VAL A 301 -15.98 -5.03 -7.98
C VAL A 301 -17.24 -5.72 -7.46
N PHE A 302 -18.41 -5.21 -7.85
CA PHE A 302 -19.70 -5.80 -7.48
C PHE A 302 -20.33 -6.52 -8.67
N SER A 303 -21.07 -7.61 -8.41
CA SER A 303 -21.79 -8.32 -9.47
C SER A 303 -22.99 -7.55 -10.01
N GLY A 304 -23.57 -6.68 -9.18
CA GLY A 304 -24.74 -5.83 -9.44
C GLY A 304 -24.96 -4.89 -8.23
N ALA A 305 -25.99 -4.05 -8.26
CA ALA A 305 -26.27 -3.09 -7.18
C ALA A 305 -26.49 -3.74 -5.79
N GLU A 306 -27.09 -4.93 -5.74
CA GLU A 306 -27.30 -5.71 -4.51
C GLU A 306 -26.26 -6.83 -4.33
N GLY A 307 -25.26 -6.88 -5.21
CA GLY A 307 -24.23 -7.92 -5.20
C GLY A 307 -23.19 -7.72 -4.10
N ARG A 308 -22.63 -8.82 -3.61
CA ARG A 308 -21.42 -8.79 -2.78
C ARG A 308 -20.19 -8.46 -3.64
N GLY A 309 -19.24 -7.78 -3.03
CA GLY A 309 -17.99 -7.38 -3.66
C GLY A 309 -16.98 -8.53 -3.80
N GLY A 310 -16.03 -8.35 -4.71
CA GLY A 310 -14.74 -9.04 -4.70
C GLY A 310 -13.71 -8.36 -5.59
N HIS A 311 -12.47 -8.82 -5.52
CA HIS A 311 -11.33 -8.11 -6.13
C HIS A 311 -10.35 -9.05 -6.86
N SER A 312 -9.91 -10.15 -6.22
CA SER A 312 -8.81 -10.99 -6.72
C SER A 312 -9.22 -12.13 -7.68
N ALA A 313 -10.48 -12.56 -7.65
CA ALA A 313 -10.94 -13.64 -8.53
C ALA A 313 -10.90 -13.22 -10.01
N GLU A 314 -10.70 -14.18 -10.93
CA GLU A 314 -10.54 -13.94 -12.37
C GLU A 314 -11.61 -13.00 -12.97
N LYS A 315 -12.87 -13.15 -12.56
CA LYS A 315 -13.98 -12.30 -13.02
C LYS A 315 -13.90 -10.83 -12.57
N TYR A 316 -13.08 -10.53 -11.58
CA TYR A 316 -12.90 -9.20 -10.97
C TYR A 316 -11.52 -8.59 -11.29
N ALA A 317 -10.48 -9.41 -11.37
CA ALA A 317 -9.08 -8.96 -11.31
C ALA A 317 -8.68 -7.97 -12.42
N ASP A 318 -9.27 -8.08 -13.61
CA ASP A 318 -8.98 -7.20 -14.75
C ASP A 318 -9.86 -5.93 -14.79
N ARG A 319 -10.77 -5.75 -13.83
CA ARG A 319 -11.69 -4.61 -13.79
C ARG A 319 -11.00 -3.38 -13.19
N LEU A 320 -11.29 -2.22 -13.77
CA LEU A 320 -10.70 -0.96 -13.30
C LEU A 320 -11.17 -0.61 -11.88
N GLU A 321 -12.36 -1.05 -11.48
CA GLU A 321 -12.89 -0.90 -10.14
C GLU A 321 -12.08 -1.69 -9.08
N ALA A 322 -11.40 -2.78 -9.46
CA ALA A 322 -10.46 -3.51 -8.61
C ALA A 322 -9.03 -2.96 -8.70
N LEU A 323 -8.62 -2.45 -9.86
CA LEU A 323 -7.22 -2.06 -10.11
C LEU A 323 -6.92 -0.62 -9.74
N ARG A 324 -7.87 0.31 -9.88
CA ARG A 324 -7.64 1.74 -9.64
C ARG A 324 -7.76 2.07 -8.16
N VAL A 325 -6.71 2.65 -7.60
CA VAL A 325 -6.63 3.04 -6.20
C VAL A 325 -6.39 4.55 -6.08
N PRO A 326 -6.84 5.20 -4.99
CA PRO A 326 -6.53 6.60 -4.77
C PRO A 326 -5.02 6.79 -4.47
N LEU A 327 -4.49 7.97 -4.80
CA LEU A 327 -3.19 8.49 -4.36
C LEU A 327 -3.17 10.03 -4.39
#